data_AF-A0A2E1QK09-F1
#
_entry.id   AF-A0A2E1QK09-F1
#
_cell.length_a   1.000
_cell.length_b   1.000
_cell.length_c   1.000
_cell.angle_alpha   90.00
_cell.angle_beta   90.00
_cell.angle_gamma   90.00
#
_symmetry.space_group_name_H-M   'P 1'
#
loop_
_entity.id
_entity.type
_entity.pdbx_description
1 polymer ?
#
loop_
_entity_poly.entity_id
_entity_poly.type
_entity_poly.pdbx_seq_one_letter_code
_entity_poly.pdbx_strand_id
1 'polypeptide(L)'
;MKFTTLFIVIFLSCAPPPPEPIVMPLTKSAVAEPLQETIYTLGYMSEYDIWEFLKGKPSEIEVIETFGFPDSVWLDDEQSTKFLYYYISIIRDYNTIEVSTTTDSVSGFEWD
;
A
#
# COMPACT_ATOMS: atom_id res chain seq x y z
N MET A 1 -55.66 15.27 13.17
CA MET A 1 -54.57 14.29 13.35
C MET A 1 -53.74 14.29 12.08
N LYS A 2 -52.65 15.08 12.06
CA LYS A 2 -51.26 14.58 12.15
C LYS A 2 -50.91 13.54 11.07
N PHE A 3 -51.03 13.91 9.79
CA PHE A 3 -50.49 13.09 8.68
C PHE A 3 -49.41 13.80 7.85
N THR A 4 -49.25 15.12 8.01
CA THR A 4 -48.31 15.92 7.21
C THR A 4 -46.87 15.91 7.76
N THR A 5 -46.67 15.45 9.00
CA THR A 5 -45.36 15.53 9.69
C THR A 5 -44.47 14.31 9.43
N LEU A 6 -44.96 13.25 8.77
CA LEU A 6 -44.22 11.99 8.61
C LEU A 6 -43.23 12.00 7.42
N PHE A 7 -43.39 12.89 6.44
CA PHE A 7 -42.57 12.89 5.21
C PHE A 7 -41.20 13.58 5.35
N ILE A 8 -40.97 14.35 6.42
CA ILE A 8 -39.73 15.13 6.60
C ILE A 8 -38.60 14.30 7.23
N VAL A 9 -38.92 13.18 7.89
CA VAL A 9 -37.94 12.37 8.65
C VAL A 9 -37.16 11.39 7.77
N ILE A 10 -37.63 11.10 6.54
CA ILE A 10 -37.05 10.06 5.67
C ILE A 10 -35.83 10.57 4.87
N PHE A 11 -35.59 11.88 4.79
CA PHE A 11 -34.50 12.45 3.98
C PHE A 11 -33.18 12.71 4.73
N LEU A 12 -33.09 12.38 6.03
CA LEU A 12 -31.92 12.69 6.85
C LEU A 12 -30.95 11.51 7.07
N SER A 13 -31.22 10.33 6.51
CA SER A 13 -30.47 9.11 6.87
C SER A 13 -29.45 8.61 5.83
N CYS A 14 -29.04 9.42 4.87
CA CYS A 14 -28.06 9.02 3.85
C CYS A 14 -26.76 9.82 3.97
N ALA A 15 -26.06 9.68 5.10
CA ALA A 15 -24.65 10.07 5.19
C ALA A 15 -23.80 8.84 4.88
N PRO A 16 -22.87 8.89 3.89
CA PRO A 16 -21.94 7.79 3.67
C PRO A 16 -21.08 7.57 4.93
N PRO A 17 -20.63 6.34 5.19
CA PRO A 17 -19.71 6.08 6.30
C PRO A 17 -18.45 6.95 6.14
N PRO A 18 -17.83 7.40 7.24
CA PRO A 18 -16.56 8.10 7.17
C PRO A 18 -15.53 7.21 6.47
N PRO A 19 -14.64 7.81 5.63
CA PRO A 19 -13.60 7.04 4.96
C PRO A 19 -12.72 6.33 5.98
N GLU A 20 -12.34 5.09 5.68
CA GLU A 20 -11.41 4.35 6.53
C GLU A 20 -10.07 5.08 6.60
N PRO A 21 -9.44 5.18 7.78
CA PRO A 21 -8.13 5.80 7.90
C PRO A 21 -7.09 5.04 7.08
N ILE A 22 -6.27 5.77 6.32
CA ILE A 22 -5.15 5.17 5.60
C ILE A 22 -4.06 4.81 6.59
N VAL A 23 -3.75 3.52 6.66
CA VAL A 23 -2.65 3.00 7.49
C VAL A 23 -1.40 2.90 6.63
N MET A 24 -0.32 3.53 7.09
CA MET A 24 0.99 3.44 6.42
C MET A 24 1.75 2.19 6.89
N PRO A 25 2.41 1.46 5.99
CA PRO A 25 3.25 0.33 6.37
C PRO A 25 4.47 0.80 7.18
N LEU A 26 5.01 -0.09 8.00
CA LEU A 26 6.22 0.17 8.76
C LEU A 26 7.44 0.27 7.83
N THR A 27 8.42 1.08 8.22
CA THR A 27 9.73 1.13 7.56
C THR A 27 10.73 0.23 8.27
N LYS A 28 11.81 -0.15 7.59
CA LYS A 28 12.93 -0.89 8.20
C LYS A 28 13.47 -0.23 9.47
N SER A 29 13.53 1.10 9.50
CA SER A 29 14.00 1.88 10.66
C SER A 29 13.06 1.85 11.87
N ALA A 30 11.78 1.54 11.68
CA ALA A 30 10.78 1.47 12.73
C ALA A 30 10.73 0.08 13.41
N VAL A 31 11.34 -0.93 12.80
CA VAL A 31 11.36 -2.31 13.32
C VAL A 31 12.67 -2.55 14.08
N ALA A 32 12.58 -2.98 15.34
CA ALA A 32 13.74 -3.42 16.10
C ALA A 32 14.24 -4.76 15.54
N GLU A 33 15.53 -4.85 15.24
CA GLU A 33 16.20 -5.99 14.60
C GLU A 33 15.84 -7.38 15.17
N PRO A 34 15.89 -8.45 14.34
CA PRO A 34 16.65 -8.56 13.08
C PRO A 34 15.87 -8.24 11.79
N LEU A 35 16.62 -7.88 10.73
CA LEU A 35 16.10 -7.72 9.36
C LEU A 35 15.27 -8.93 8.95
N GLN A 36 14.08 -8.68 8.39
CA GLN A 36 13.17 -9.73 7.94
C GLN A 36 13.79 -10.50 6.77
N GLU A 37 13.98 -11.81 6.94
CA GLU A 37 14.37 -12.71 5.85
C GLU A 37 13.15 -12.99 4.96
N THR A 38 13.17 -12.49 3.73
CA THR A 38 12.17 -12.76 2.69
C THR A 38 12.79 -13.45 1.48
N ILE A 39 11.95 -13.95 0.59
CA ILE A 39 12.41 -14.58 -0.67
C ILE A 39 13.24 -13.60 -1.52
N TYR A 40 12.94 -12.30 -1.46
CA TYR A 40 13.73 -11.26 -2.12
C TYR A 40 15.07 -11.05 -1.42
N THR A 41 15.11 -10.85 -0.09
CA THR A 41 16.37 -10.57 0.62
C THR A 41 17.34 -11.74 0.61
N LEU A 42 16.82 -12.97 0.46
CA LEU A 42 17.62 -14.18 0.30
C LEU A 42 18.14 -14.38 -1.14
N GLY A 43 17.75 -13.51 -2.09
CA GLY A 43 18.19 -13.56 -3.49
C GLY A 43 17.55 -14.71 -4.29
N TYR A 44 16.36 -15.16 -3.90
CA TYR A 44 15.64 -16.26 -4.58
C TYR A 44 14.75 -15.79 -5.73
N MET A 45 14.74 -14.50 -6.05
CA MET A 45 13.97 -13.92 -7.14
C MET A 45 14.89 -13.33 -8.19
N SER A 46 14.66 -13.67 -9.45
CA SER A 46 15.24 -12.95 -10.58
C SER A 46 14.49 -11.64 -10.84
N GLU A 47 15.06 -10.75 -11.66
CA GLU A 47 14.39 -9.54 -12.14
C GLU A 47 13.06 -9.86 -12.83
N TYR A 48 12.98 -10.97 -13.57
CA TYR A 48 11.75 -11.42 -14.21
C TYR A 48 10.69 -11.87 -13.20
N ASP A 49 11.10 -12.59 -12.14
CA ASP A 49 10.18 -13.02 -11.08
C ASP A 49 9.59 -11.82 -10.33
N ILE A 50 10.42 -10.80 -10.08
CA ILE A 50 10.00 -9.53 -9.48
C ILE A 50 8.98 -8.83 -10.38
N TRP A 51 9.28 -8.71 -11.67
CA TRP A 51 8.38 -8.07 -12.63
C TRP A 51 7.05 -8.79 -12.76
N GLU A 52 7.04 -10.12 -12.89
CA GLU A 52 5.80 -10.93 -12.95
C GLU A 52 4.99 -10.81 -11.66
N PHE A 53 5.65 -10.85 -10.50
CA PHE A 53 5.00 -10.66 -9.20
C PHE A 53 4.29 -9.31 -9.13
N LEU A 54 5.01 -8.20 -9.35
CA LEU A 54 4.45 -6.85 -9.25
C LEU A 54 3.37 -6.58 -10.29
N LYS A 55 3.54 -7.09 -11.52
CA LYS A 55 2.53 -7.03 -12.58
C LYS A 55 1.24 -7.78 -12.22
N GLY A 56 1.32 -8.79 -11.35
CA GLY A 56 0.20 -9.52 -10.78
C GLY A 56 -0.69 -8.68 -9.85
N LYS A 57 -0.30 -7.44 -9.55
CA LYS A 57 -1.00 -6.52 -8.64
C LYS A 57 -1.20 -7.09 -7.23
N PRO A 58 -0.13 -7.55 -6.57
CA PRO A 58 -0.19 -8.09 -5.22
C PRO A 58 -0.69 -7.03 -4.24
N SER A 59 -1.22 -7.47 -3.11
CA SER A 59 -1.60 -6.59 -2.00
C SER A 59 -0.39 -5.97 -1.30
N GLU A 60 -0.59 -4.92 -0.50
CA GLU A 60 0.48 -4.31 0.31
C GLU A 60 1.18 -5.34 1.21
N ILE A 61 0.39 -6.24 1.82
CA ILE A 61 0.93 -7.28 2.69
C ILE A 61 1.76 -8.30 1.91
N GLU A 62 1.32 -8.73 0.73
CA GLU A 62 2.09 -9.64 -0.11
C GLU A 62 3.41 -9.01 -0.59
N VAL A 63 3.42 -7.70 -0.86
CA VAL A 63 4.65 -6.94 -1.15
C VAL A 63 5.59 -6.98 0.06
N ILE A 64 5.09 -6.70 1.26
CA ILE A 64 5.92 -6.71 2.48
C ILE A 64 6.44 -8.12 2.79
N GLU A 65 5.64 -9.16 2.62
CA GLU A 65 6.07 -10.55 2.82
C GLU A 65 7.13 -10.98 1.79
N THR A 66 7.06 -10.43 0.57
CA THR A 66 7.97 -10.76 -0.52
C THR A 66 9.28 -9.98 -0.45
N PHE A 67 9.23 -8.66 -0.29
CA PHE A 67 10.38 -7.74 -0.35
C PHE A 67 10.91 -7.32 1.03
N GLY A 68 10.12 -7.54 2.08
CA GLY A 68 10.34 -6.98 3.40
C GLY A 68 9.79 -5.57 3.53
N PHE A 69 9.98 -4.96 4.70
CA PHE A 69 9.61 -3.57 4.93
C PHE A 69 10.41 -2.62 4.01
N PRO A 70 9.79 -1.55 3.48
CA PRO A 70 10.46 -0.53 2.69
C PRO A 70 11.41 0.33 3.54
N ASP A 71 12.37 0.97 2.89
CA ASP A 71 13.28 1.93 3.52
C ASP A 71 12.59 3.26 3.85
N SER A 72 11.65 3.68 2.99
CA SER A 72 10.83 4.87 3.18
C SER A 72 9.44 4.66 2.59
N VAL A 73 8.45 5.36 3.14
CA VAL A 73 7.08 5.36 2.65
C VAL A 73 6.57 6.79 2.53
N TRP A 74 5.88 7.08 1.44
CA TRP A 74 5.22 8.36 1.21
C TRP A 74 3.76 8.13 0.78
N LEU A 75 2.88 9.08 1.09
CA LEU A 75 1.48 9.11 0.66
C LEU A 75 1.31 10.38 -0.18
N ASP A 76 0.69 10.25 -1.34
CA ASP A 76 0.41 11.42 -2.19
C ASP A 76 -0.57 12.40 -1.55
N ASP A 77 -0.57 13.63 -2.08
CA ASP A 77 -1.43 14.72 -1.60
C ASP A 77 -2.93 14.38 -1.76
N GLU A 78 -3.28 13.56 -2.76
CA GLU A 78 -4.65 13.08 -3.00
C GLU A 78 -5.04 11.90 -2.09
N GLN A 79 -4.10 11.37 -1.31
CA GLN A 79 -4.28 10.20 -0.45
C GLN A 79 -4.79 8.95 -1.21
N SER A 80 -4.43 8.85 -2.49
CA SER A 80 -4.83 7.79 -3.41
C SER A 80 -3.80 6.67 -3.52
N THR A 81 -2.52 7.00 -3.27
CA THR A 81 -1.38 6.14 -3.60
C THR A 81 -0.30 6.24 -2.54
N LYS A 82 0.08 5.08 -1.98
CA LYS A 82 1.27 4.92 -1.15
C LYS A 82 2.46 4.56 -2.03
N PHE A 83 3.60 5.17 -1.78
CA PHE A 83 4.86 4.90 -2.46
C PHE A 83 5.80 4.22 -1.48
N LEU A 84 6.18 2.99 -1.77
CA LEU A 84 7.11 2.19 -1.00
C LEU A 84 8.46 2.22 -1.71
N TYR A 85 9.47 2.76 -1.04
CA TYR A 85 10.82 2.91 -1.58
C TYR A 85 11.76 1.83 -1.03
N TYR A 86 12.43 1.12 -1.92
CA TYR A 86 13.41 0.08 -1.61
C TYR A 86 14.78 0.48 -2.15
N TYR A 87 15.75 0.71 -1.26
CA TYR A 87 17.10 1.07 -1.65
C TYR A 87 17.87 -0.14 -2.14
N ILE A 88 18.34 -0.10 -3.39
CA ILE A 88 19.13 -1.16 -4.01
C ILE A 88 20.60 -0.76 -4.02
N SER A 89 21.38 -1.38 -3.13
CA SER A 89 22.78 -1.01 -2.89
C SER A 89 23.69 -1.16 -4.11
N ILE A 90 23.36 -2.08 -5.02
CA ILE A 90 24.16 -2.37 -6.22
C ILE A 90 24.08 -1.22 -7.24
N ILE A 91 22.88 -0.69 -7.49
CA ILE A 91 22.65 0.45 -8.40
C ILE A 91 22.72 1.79 -7.67
N ARG A 92 22.76 1.77 -6.33
CA ARG A 92 22.80 2.94 -5.44
C ARG A 92 21.61 3.89 -5.61
N ASP A 93 20.47 3.33 -5.96
CA ASP A 93 19.22 4.06 -6.19
C ASP A 93 18.04 3.37 -5.52
N TYR A 94 16.87 3.99 -5.57
CA TYR A 94 15.62 3.46 -5.05
C TYR A 94 14.73 2.90 -6.17
N ASN A 95 14.28 1.67 -5.96
CA ASN A 95 13.12 1.15 -6.67
C ASN A 95 11.85 1.56 -5.92
N THR A 96 10.76 1.72 -6.66
CA THR A 96 9.49 2.25 -6.14
C THR A 96 8.35 1.29 -6.47
N ILE A 97 7.52 1.00 -5.47
CA ILE A 97 6.26 0.28 -5.65
C ILE A 97 5.13 1.21 -5.23
N GLU A 98 4.14 1.37 -6.10
CA GLU A 98 2.94 2.18 -5.86
C GLU A 98 1.79 1.26 -5.44
N VAL A 99 1.13 1.57 -4.33
CA VAL A 99 0.00 0.82 -3.79
C VAL A 99 -1.21 1.73 -3.68
N SER A 100 -2.33 1.31 -4.27
CA SER A 100 -3.59 2.07 -4.16
C SER A 100 -4.15 1.99 -2.74
N THR A 101 -4.51 3.14 -2.17
CA THR A 101 -5.20 3.21 -0.87
C THR A 101 -6.64 2.72 -0.93
N THR A 102 -7.21 2.57 -2.13
CA THR A 102 -8.59 2.12 -2.34
C THR A 102 -8.69 0.60 -2.48
N THR A 103 -7.74 -0.02 -3.21
CA THR A 103 -7.77 -1.47 -3.47
C THR A 103 -6.77 -2.27 -2.65
N ASP A 104 -5.88 -1.58 -1.91
CA ASP A 104 -4.78 -2.17 -1.15
C ASP A 104 -3.85 -3.04 -2.01
N SER A 105 -3.77 -2.75 -3.31
CA SER A 105 -3.01 -3.52 -4.31
C SER A 105 -2.07 -2.65 -5.11
N VAL A 106 -0.98 -3.24 -5.60
CA VAL A 106 -0.01 -2.58 -6.47
C VAL A 106 -0.71 -1.99 -7.71
N SER A 107 -0.51 -0.69 -7.91
CA SER A 107 -1.05 0.08 -9.04
C SER A 107 0.02 0.40 -10.09
N GLY A 108 1.29 0.43 -9.69
CA GLY A 108 2.44 0.77 -10.53
C GLY A 108 3.76 0.42 -9.84
N PHE A 109 4.85 0.41 -10.59
CA PHE A 109 6.19 0.22 -10.04
C PHE A 109 7.26 0.69 -11.03
N GLU A 110 8.40 1.12 -10.49
CA GLU A 110 9.67 1.35 -11.19
C GLU A 110 10.72 0.47 -10.51
N TRP A 111 11.24 -0.50 -11.26
CA TRP A 111 12.15 -1.51 -10.73
C TRP A 111 13.27 -1.79 -11.72
N ASP A 112 14.46 -1.29 -11.40
CA ASP A 112 15.72 -1.47 -12.15
C ASP A 112 16.70 -2.41 -11.44
#